data_AF-A0A7V5A9E2-F1
#
_entry.id   AF-A0A7V5A9E2-F1
#
_cell.length_a   1.000
_cell.length_b   1.000
_cell.length_c   1.000
_cell.angle_alpha   90.00
_cell.angle_beta   90.00
_cell.angle_gamma   90.00
#
_symmetry.space_group_name_H-M   'P 1'
#
loop_
_entity.id
_entity.type
_entity.pdbx_description
1 polymer ?
#
loop_
_entity_poly.entity_id
_entity_poly.type
_entity_poly.pdbx_seq_one_letter_code
_entity_poly.pdbx_strand_id
1 'polypeptide(L)'
;MKKTFVLVVLGLLAFPAISAWTVSDLERMAKTDVIPEIRLAAGYALANYYAATKSEADLLKLAESGATEAVRLAASLALSQKWVGAGKTRDELSSILTEGKTPEVRAAAVPAFMEAVLGDNPDALLELATTGATEELQYAAGKAYLQKIRRNLNRDMLESICGDDTLPAGYRKAAAEVLAGYYLFPETTALSKAQLEEKALKDANPFVRYAAAYALVNFLVEESADTLYKKVVSMFLAPGVSAEYRWAYARALGLKWGAGL
;
A
#
# COMPACT_ATOMS: atom_id res chain seq x y z
N MET A 1 29.89 -3.48 23.64
CA MET A 1 29.74 -3.36 22.18
C MET A 1 28.34 -2.94 21.72
N LYS A 2 27.23 -3.41 22.32
CA LYS A 2 25.87 -2.96 21.95
C LYS A 2 25.58 -1.47 22.19
N LYS A 3 26.08 -0.89 23.29
CA LYS A 3 25.81 0.52 23.66
C LYS A 3 26.45 1.54 22.72
N THR A 4 27.65 1.24 22.22
CA THR A 4 28.38 2.12 21.29
C THR A 4 27.75 2.14 19.90
N PHE A 5 27.17 1.02 19.46
CA PHE A 5 26.43 0.94 18.20
C PHE A 5 25.10 1.71 18.23
N VAL A 6 24.39 1.66 19.37
CA VAL A 6 23.16 2.43 19.59
C VAL A 6 23.42 3.94 19.58
N LEU A 7 24.55 4.38 20.16
CA LEU A 7 24.94 5.80 20.15
C LEU A 7 25.37 6.31 18.76
N VAL A 8 26.01 5.47 17.94
CA VAL A 8 26.36 5.84 16.55
C VAL A 8 25.12 5.91 15.65
N VAL A 9 24.13 5.02 15.85
CA VAL A 9 22.84 5.09 15.14
C VAL A 9 22.03 6.32 15.56
N LEU A 10 22.04 6.69 16.85
CA LEU A 10 21.39 7.91 17.34
C LEU A 10 22.07 9.20 16.84
N GLY A 11 23.40 9.18 16.65
CA GLY A 11 24.17 10.35 16.20
C GLY A 11 24.00 10.69 14.71
N LEU A 12 23.48 9.77 13.89
CA LEU A 12 23.16 9.99 12.47
C LEU A 12 21.71 10.44 12.25
N LEU A 13 20.88 10.50 13.30
CA LEU A 13 19.54 11.09 13.28
C LEU A 13 19.60 12.61 13.51
N ALA A 14 20.59 13.28 12.90
CA ALA A 14 20.64 14.73 12.88
C ALA A 14 19.46 15.24 12.04
N PHE A 15 18.38 15.60 12.72
CA PHE A 15 17.20 16.24 12.18
C PHE A 15 17.61 17.57 11.51
N PRO A 16 17.47 17.73 10.18
CA PRO A 16 17.34 19.07 9.65
C PRO A 16 16.01 19.64 10.17
N ALA A 17 16.05 20.86 10.70
CA ALA A 17 14.85 21.66 10.89
C ALA A 17 14.07 21.67 9.56
N ILE A 18 12.74 21.53 9.64
CA ILE A 18 11.83 21.22 8.53
C ILE A 18 11.89 22.32 7.44
N SER A 19 12.86 22.23 6.54
CA SER A 19 12.64 22.52 5.13
C SER A 19 11.90 21.33 4.53
N ALA A 20 10.94 21.56 3.63
CA ALA A 20 10.34 20.48 2.86
C ALA A 20 11.45 19.60 2.24
N TRP A 21 11.30 18.26 2.32
CA TRP A 21 12.27 17.36 1.70
C TRP A 21 12.37 17.65 0.21
N THR A 22 13.58 17.78 -0.31
CA THR A 22 13.74 17.89 -1.76
C THR A 22 13.50 16.54 -2.42
N VAL A 23 13.21 16.54 -3.72
CA VAL A 23 13.15 15.30 -4.51
C VAL A 23 14.45 14.49 -4.36
N SER A 24 15.61 15.15 -4.40
CA SER A 24 16.90 14.49 -4.25
C SER A 24 17.09 13.84 -2.87
N ASP A 25 16.58 14.47 -1.80
CA ASP A 25 16.58 13.88 -0.47
C ASP A 25 15.74 12.60 -0.42
N LEU A 26 14.54 12.64 -0.98
CA LEU A 26 13.64 11.48 -1.01
C LEU A 26 14.18 10.36 -1.90
N GLU A 27 14.77 10.68 -3.05
CA GLU A 27 15.43 9.67 -3.89
C GLU A 27 16.60 8.99 -3.17
N ARG A 28 17.39 9.76 -2.42
CA ARG A 28 18.47 9.22 -1.59
C ARG A 28 17.88 8.32 -0.50
N MET A 29 16.88 8.78 0.24
CA MET A 29 16.22 7.98 1.29
C MET A 29 15.66 6.67 0.71
N ALA A 30 14.88 6.72 -0.37
CA ALA A 30 14.31 5.54 -1.01
C ALA A 30 15.37 4.50 -1.39
N LYS A 31 16.57 4.94 -1.80
CA LYS A 31 17.66 4.06 -2.23
C LYS A 31 18.51 3.51 -1.09
N THR A 32 18.77 4.31 -0.04
CA THR A 32 19.85 4.00 0.90
C THR A 32 19.50 4.13 2.37
N ASP A 33 18.29 4.55 2.74
CA ASP A 33 17.94 4.65 4.17
C ASP A 33 17.98 3.27 4.84
N VAL A 34 18.49 3.21 6.07
CA VAL A 34 18.65 1.96 6.81
C VAL A 34 17.32 1.42 7.32
N ILE A 35 16.33 2.30 7.54
CA ILE A 35 14.99 1.93 8.01
C ILE A 35 14.10 1.66 6.80
N PRO A 36 13.64 0.40 6.58
CA PRO A 36 12.80 0.05 5.43
C PRO A 36 11.56 0.93 5.27
N GLU A 37 10.90 1.24 6.39
CA GLU A 37 9.71 2.07 6.44
C GLU A 37 9.97 3.52 6.02
N ILE A 38 11.18 4.05 6.27
CA ILE A 38 11.59 5.38 5.78
C ILE A 38 11.82 5.32 4.27
N ARG A 39 12.44 4.25 3.76
CA ARG A 39 12.53 4.04 2.31
C ARG A 39 11.15 4.01 1.68
N LEU A 40 10.23 3.21 2.23
CA LEU A 40 8.85 3.11 1.73
C LEU A 40 8.11 4.44 1.76
N ALA A 41 8.23 5.22 2.85
CA ALA A 41 7.67 6.56 2.95
C ALA A 41 8.19 7.48 1.83
N ALA A 42 9.50 7.46 1.56
CA ALA A 42 10.09 8.21 0.45
C ALA A 42 9.58 7.71 -0.92
N GLY A 43 9.40 6.40 -1.10
CA GLY A 43 8.81 5.81 -2.31
C GLY A 43 7.38 6.30 -2.57
N TYR A 44 6.53 6.34 -1.52
CA TYR A 44 5.20 6.91 -1.62
C TYR A 44 5.21 8.40 -1.98
N ALA A 45 6.11 9.18 -1.39
CA ALA A 45 6.24 10.61 -1.63
C ALA A 45 6.64 10.92 -3.08
N LEU A 46 7.52 10.10 -3.67
CA LEU A 46 8.04 10.29 -5.03
C LEU A 46 7.04 9.94 -6.15
N ALA A 47 5.93 9.25 -5.86
CA ALA A 47 5.05 8.68 -6.87
C ALA A 47 4.52 9.73 -7.88
N ASN A 48 3.98 10.86 -7.41
CA ASN A 48 3.44 11.91 -8.27
C ASN A 48 4.54 12.58 -9.11
N TYR A 49 5.69 12.85 -8.50
CA TYR A 49 6.84 13.42 -9.20
C TYR A 49 7.33 12.47 -10.31
N TYR A 50 7.43 11.17 -10.04
CA TYR A 50 7.79 10.17 -11.04
C TYR A 50 6.75 10.07 -12.16
N ALA A 51 5.46 10.12 -11.84
CA ALA A 51 4.39 10.13 -12.84
C ALA A 51 4.49 11.34 -13.77
N ALA A 52 4.81 12.52 -13.24
CA ALA A 52 4.94 13.74 -14.02
C ALA A 52 6.22 13.80 -14.87
N THR A 53 7.33 13.27 -14.37
CA THR A 53 8.66 13.54 -14.95
C THR A 53 9.30 12.37 -15.71
N LYS A 54 8.86 11.13 -15.50
CA LYS A 54 9.45 9.94 -16.14
C LYS A 54 8.57 9.40 -17.26
N SER A 55 9.21 8.80 -18.26
CA SER A 55 8.51 8.07 -19.32
C SER A 55 7.95 6.74 -18.80
N GLU A 56 6.96 6.18 -19.50
CA GLU A 56 6.43 4.84 -19.18
C GLU A 56 7.54 3.77 -19.21
N ALA A 57 8.43 3.83 -20.20
CA ALA A 57 9.55 2.89 -20.34
C ALA A 57 10.53 2.98 -19.16
N ASP A 58 10.87 4.19 -18.71
CA ASP A 58 11.75 4.39 -17.54
C ASP A 58 11.09 3.86 -16.27
N LEU A 59 9.79 4.10 -16.11
CA LEU A 59 9.04 3.63 -14.95
C LEU A 59 8.92 2.10 -14.93
N LEU A 60 8.68 1.46 -16.08
CA LEU A 60 8.71 -0.01 -16.20
C LEU A 60 10.07 -0.57 -15.77
N LYS A 61 11.17 0.00 -16.27
CA LYS A 61 12.52 -0.42 -15.88
C LYS A 61 12.74 -0.27 -14.37
N LEU A 62 12.28 0.83 -13.77
CA LEU A 62 12.38 1.06 -12.34
C LEU A 62 11.49 0.12 -11.53
N ALA A 63 10.28 -0.22 -11.98
CA ALA A 63 9.38 -1.17 -11.32
C ALA A 63 9.92 -2.61 -11.39
N GLU A 64 10.62 -2.97 -12.46
CA GLU A 64 11.23 -4.30 -12.60
C GLU A 64 12.54 -4.47 -11.82
N SER A 65 13.38 -3.43 -11.83
CA SER A 65 14.80 -3.56 -11.44
C SER A 65 15.32 -2.43 -10.55
N GLY A 66 14.43 -1.62 -9.99
CA GLY A 66 14.77 -0.62 -8.99
C GLY A 66 15.52 -1.23 -7.81
N ALA A 67 16.60 -0.56 -7.38
CA ALA A 67 17.55 -1.06 -6.40
C ALA A 67 16.92 -1.45 -5.05
N THR A 68 15.83 -0.79 -4.67
CA THR A 68 15.07 -1.06 -3.45
C THR A 68 13.59 -1.23 -3.75
N GLU A 69 12.88 -1.90 -2.84
CA GLU A 69 11.41 -2.00 -2.84
C GLU A 69 10.73 -0.63 -2.96
N ALA A 70 11.28 0.41 -2.33
CA ALA A 70 10.74 1.75 -2.35
C ALA A 70 10.83 2.42 -3.72
N VAL A 71 11.93 2.20 -4.45
CA VAL A 71 12.10 2.70 -5.83
C VAL A 71 11.14 1.98 -6.77
N ARG A 72 10.99 0.66 -6.63
CA ARG A 72 10.03 -0.12 -7.42
C ARG A 72 8.59 0.29 -7.13
N LEU A 73 8.25 0.52 -5.86
CA LEU A 73 6.96 1.04 -5.42
C LEU A 73 6.64 2.41 -6.02
N ALA A 74 7.57 3.37 -5.93
CA ALA A 74 7.37 4.71 -6.51
C ALA A 74 7.07 4.63 -8.01
N ALA A 75 7.81 3.78 -8.73
CA ALA A 75 7.62 3.56 -10.15
C ALA A 75 6.29 2.86 -10.47
N SER A 76 5.91 1.84 -9.69
CA SER A 76 4.63 1.14 -9.80
C SER A 76 3.43 2.08 -9.63
N LEU A 77 3.46 2.91 -8.57
CA LEU A 77 2.41 3.90 -8.32
C LEU A 77 2.34 4.95 -9.44
N ALA A 78 3.48 5.39 -9.97
CA ALA A 78 3.55 6.32 -11.09
C ALA A 78 3.02 5.71 -12.41
N LEU A 79 3.33 4.45 -12.70
CA LEU A 79 2.75 3.71 -13.83
C LEU A 79 1.24 3.59 -13.69
N SER A 80 0.78 3.27 -12.48
CA SER A 80 -0.64 3.16 -12.18
C SER A 80 -1.40 4.44 -12.51
N GLN A 81 -0.85 5.60 -12.11
CA GLN A 81 -1.43 6.91 -12.46
C GLN A 81 -1.43 7.16 -13.97
N LYS A 82 -0.38 6.73 -14.69
CA LYS A 82 -0.31 6.90 -16.15
C LYS A 82 -1.26 6.00 -16.91
N TRP A 83 -1.58 4.82 -16.40
CA TRP A 83 -2.39 3.83 -17.12
C TRP A 83 -3.89 3.98 -16.90
N VAL A 84 -4.32 4.54 -15.77
CA VAL A 84 -5.73 4.89 -15.54
C VAL A 84 -6.18 5.93 -16.57
N GLY A 85 -7.34 5.70 -17.22
CA GLY A 85 -7.85 6.57 -18.27
C GLY A 85 -7.00 6.64 -19.57
N ALA A 86 -5.91 5.88 -19.67
CA ALA A 86 -5.05 5.87 -20.87
C ALA A 86 -5.62 5.04 -22.04
N GLY A 87 -6.79 4.44 -21.86
CA GLY A 87 -7.45 3.63 -22.89
C GLY A 87 -6.79 2.27 -23.16
N LYS A 88 -5.96 1.76 -22.24
CA LYS A 88 -5.47 0.38 -22.32
C LYS A 88 -6.65 -0.59 -22.28
N THR A 89 -6.60 -1.61 -23.14
CA THR A 89 -7.64 -2.62 -23.24
C THR A 89 -7.59 -3.60 -22.05
N ARG A 90 -8.71 -4.29 -21.82
CA ARG A 90 -8.78 -5.37 -20.83
C ARG A 90 -7.71 -6.44 -21.07
N ASP A 91 -7.46 -6.82 -22.32
CA ASP A 91 -6.51 -7.89 -22.66
C ASP A 91 -5.06 -7.45 -22.40
N GLU A 92 -4.69 -6.23 -22.77
CA GLU A 92 -3.36 -5.66 -22.45
C GLU A 92 -3.12 -5.61 -20.94
N LEU A 93 -4.12 -5.14 -20.18
CA LEU A 93 -4.03 -5.06 -18.73
C LEU A 93 -4.01 -6.44 -18.07
N SER A 94 -4.74 -7.42 -18.63
CA SER A 94 -4.70 -8.81 -18.17
C SER A 94 -3.32 -9.42 -18.39
N SER A 95 -2.72 -9.25 -19.57
CA SER A 95 -1.35 -9.71 -19.86
C SER A 95 -0.35 -9.08 -18.90
N ILE A 96 -0.45 -7.76 -18.62
CA ILE A 96 0.41 -7.13 -17.60
C ILE A 96 0.19 -7.78 -16.22
N LEU A 97 -1.06 -8.01 -15.80
CA LEU A 97 -1.39 -8.62 -14.52
C LEU A 97 -1.01 -10.10 -14.41
N THR A 98 -0.78 -10.83 -15.51
CA THR A 98 -0.41 -12.26 -15.48
C THR A 98 1.07 -12.48 -15.76
N GLU A 99 1.62 -11.73 -16.71
CA GLU A 99 2.96 -11.95 -17.27
C GLU A 99 3.97 -10.88 -16.83
N GLY A 100 3.51 -9.82 -16.15
CA GLY A 100 4.38 -8.78 -15.60
C GLY A 100 5.47 -9.39 -14.71
N LYS A 101 6.72 -9.07 -15.04
CA LYS A 101 7.94 -9.72 -14.51
C LYS A 101 8.06 -9.63 -12.99
N THR A 102 7.57 -8.56 -12.38
CA THR A 102 7.60 -8.35 -10.93
C THR A 102 6.21 -8.03 -10.39
N PRO A 103 5.92 -8.33 -9.12
CA PRO A 103 4.69 -7.89 -8.45
C PRO A 103 4.42 -6.40 -8.64
N GLU A 104 5.45 -5.55 -8.62
CA GLU A 104 5.31 -4.10 -8.78
C GLU A 104 4.86 -3.69 -10.19
N VAL A 105 5.30 -4.38 -11.25
CA VAL A 105 4.79 -4.16 -12.61
C VAL A 105 3.33 -4.59 -12.71
N ARG A 106 2.99 -5.76 -12.16
CA ARG A 106 1.61 -6.27 -12.17
C ARG A 106 0.68 -5.35 -11.38
N ALA A 107 1.10 -4.93 -10.19
CA ALA A 107 0.31 -4.07 -9.30
C ALA A 107 -0.03 -2.72 -9.92
N ALA A 108 0.85 -2.18 -10.78
CA ALA A 108 0.60 -0.92 -11.48
C ALA A 108 -0.65 -0.99 -12.39
N ALA A 109 -0.94 -2.14 -12.99
CA ALA A 109 -2.09 -2.32 -13.88
C ALA A 109 -3.42 -2.48 -13.14
N VAL A 110 -3.41 -2.72 -11.82
CA VAL A 110 -4.63 -3.04 -11.06
C VAL A 110 -5.71 -1.96 -11.22
N PRO A 111 -5.45 -0.66 -11.00
CA PRO A 111 -6.52 0.34 -11.09
C PRO A 111 -7.10 0.50 -12.50
N ALA A 112 -6.24 0.47 -13.53
CA ALA A 112 -6.68 0.53 -14.92
C ALA A 112 -7.49 -0.72 -15.31
N PHE A 113 -7.10 -1.92 -14.82
CA PHE A 113 -7.87 -3.14 -15.04
C PHE A 113 -9.24 -3.06 -14.38
N MET A 114 -9.32 -2.56 -13.14
CA MET A 114 -10.60 -2.37 -12.44
C MET A 114 -11.55 -1.44 -13.22
N GLU A 115 -11.03 -0.39 -13.87
CA GLU A 115 -11.80 0.48 -14.77
C GLU A 115 -12.29 -0.29 -16.01
N ALA A 116 -11.41 -1.07 -16.65
CA ALA A 116 -11.73 -1.83 -17.85
C ALA A 116 -12.79 -2.92 -17.63
N VAL A 117 -12.91 -3.47 -16.42
CA VAL A 117 -13.87 -4.55 -16.09
C VAL A 117 -15.13 -4.07 -15.37
N LEU A 118 -15.40 -2.75 -15.33
CA LEU A 118 -16.61 -2.21 -14.70
C LEU A 118 -17.91 -2.79 -15.29
N GLY A 119 -17.90 -3.15 -16.58
CA GLY A 119 -19.04 -3.75 -17.28
C GLY A 119 -19.22 -5.26 -17.06
N ASP A 120 -18.23 -5.96 -16.50
CA ASP A 120 -18.21 -7.43 -16.46
C ASP A 120 -19.29 -8.00 -15.51
N ASN A 121 -19.67 -9.26 -15.75
CA ASN A 121 -20.60 -9.99 -14.88
C ASN A 121 -19.92 -10.29 -13.52
N PRO A 122 -20.60 -10.11 -12.37
CA PRO A 122 -20.08 -10.50 -11.05
C PRO A 122 -19.51 -11.92 -10.95
N ASP A 123 -20.14 -12.92 -11.56
CA ASP A 123 -19.72 -14.32 -11.46
C ASP A 123 -18.36 -14.53 -12.15
N ALA A 124 -18.16 -13.91 -13.31
CA ALA A 124 -16.87 -13.94 -14.00
C ALA A 124 -15.76 -13.22 -13.21
N LEU A 125 -16.10 -12.14 -12.51
CA LEU A 125 -15.16 -11.44 -11.64
C LEU A 125 -14.82 -12.25 -10.38
N LEU A 126 -15.80 -12.98 -9.82
CA LEU A 126 -15.56 -13.89 -8.70
C LEU A 126 -14.67 -15.07 -9.12
N GLU A 127 -14.92 -15.64 -10.30
CA GLU A 127 -14.06 -16.69 -10.87
C GLU A 127 -12.62 -16.19 -11.01
N LEU A 128 -12.40 -15.00 -11.59
CA LEU A 128 -11.06 -14.40 -11.68
C LEU A 128 -10.45 -14.09 -10.31
N ALA A 129 -11.26 -13.63 -9.35
CA ALA A 129 -10.80 -13.37 -7.99
C ALA A 129 -10.30 -14.64 -7.30
N THR A 130 -10.92 -15.78 -7.58
CA THR A 130 -10.65 -17.07 -6.91
C THR A 130 -9.62 -17.94 -7.63
N THR A 131 -9.49 -17.79 -8.95
CA THR A 131 -8.66 -18.67 -9.80
C THR A 131 -7.60 -17.94 -10.61
N GLY A 132 -7.57 -16.60 -10.56
CA GLY A 132 -6.60 -15.78 -11.30
C GLY A 132 -5.15 -16.20 -11.02
N ALA A 133 -4.31 -16.16 -12.05
CA ALA A 133 -2.95 -16.71 -12.00
C ALA A 133 -1.98 -15.98 -11.04
N THR A 134 -2.28 -14.73 -10.68
CA THR A 134 -1.44 -13.88 -9.84
C THR A 134 -2.27 -13.23 -8.73
N GLU A 135 -1.62 -12.89 -7.62
CA GLU A 135 -2.27 -12.17 -6.53
C GLU A 135 -2.83 -10.83 -6.99
N GLU A 136 -2.16 -10.13 -7.92
CA GLU A 136 -2.62 -8.85 -8.44
C GLU A 136 -3.88 -8.97 -9.29
N LEU A 137 -4.00 -10.01 -10.13
CA LEU A 137 -5.22 -10.28 -10.90
C LEU A 137 -6.38 -10.66 -9.97
N GLN A 138 -6.12 -11.56 -9.02
CA GLN A 138 -7.10 -11.95 -8.00
C GLN A 138 -7.59 -10.74 -7.20
N TYR A 139 -6.66 -9.87 -6.80
CA TYR A 139 -6.94 -8.65 -6.07
C TYR A 139 -7.78 -7.66 -6.90
N ALA A 140 -7.40 -7.40 -8.15
CA ALA A 140 -8.12 -6.48 -9.02
C ALA A 140 -9.55 -6.98 -9.31
N ALA A 141 -9.69 -8.25 -9.68
CA ALA A 141 -10.99 -8.88 -9.93
C ALA A 141 -11.84 -8.95 -8.64
N GLY A 142 -11.24 -9.29 -7.51
CA GLY A 142 -11.89 -9.32 -6.20
C GLY A 142 -12.43 -7.94 -5.79
N LYS A 143 -11.65 -6.87 -5.98
CA LYS A 143 -12.11 -5.50 -5.72
C LYS A 143 -13.29 -5.13 -6.61
N ALA A 144 -13.22 -5.45 -7.91
CA ALA A 144 -14.31 -5.19 -8.85
C ALA A 144 -15.59 -5.98 -8.49
N TYR A 145 -15.44 -7.27 -8.14
CA TYR A 145 -16.54 -8.11 -7.68
C TYR A 145 -17.22 -7.54 -6.42
N LEU A 146 -16.43 -7.29 -5.36
CA LEU A 146 -16.96 -6.77 -4.09
C LEU A 146 -17.64 -5.41 -4.27
N GLN A 147 -17.15 -4.57 -5.17
CA GLN A 147 -17.78 -3.29 -5.50
C GLN A 147 -19.17 -3.47 -6.16
N LYS A 148 -19.36 -4.52 -6.97
CA LYS A 148 -20.67 -4.83 -7.58
C LYS A 148 -21.67 -5.34 -6.56
N ILE A 149 -21.23 -6.20 -5.64
CA ILE A 149 -22.11 -6.79 -4.62
C ILE A 149 -22.20 -5.96 -3.33
N ARG A 150 -21.60 -4.78 -3.28
CA ARG A 150 -21.43 -3.96 -2.05
C ARG A 150 -22.68 -3.75 -1.21
N ARG A 151 -23.86 -3.70 -1.82
CA ARG A 151 -25.14 -3.54 -1.11
C ARG A 151 -25.52 -4.75 -0.25
N ASN A 152 -24.95 -5.91 -0.55
CA ASN A 152 -25.20 -7.17 0.12
C ASN A 152 -24.04 -7.56 1.06
N LEU A 153 -23.01 -6.70 1.16
CA LEU A 153 -21.86 -6.93 2.04
C LEU A 153 -22.12 -6.38 3.44
N ASN A 154 -21.56 -7.06 4.43
CA ASN A 154 -21.45 -6.57 5.78
C ASN A 154 -20.05 -6.91 6.35
N ARG A 155 -19.78 -6.39 7.54
CA ARG A 155 -18.48 -6.56 8.21
C ARG A 155 -18.14 -8.04 8.44
N ASP A 156 -19.06 -8.83 8.94
CA ASP A 156 -18.82 -10.24 9.28
C ASP A 156 -18.50 -11.09 8.05
N MET A 157 -19.20 -10.84 6.93
CA MET A 157 -18.91 -11.48 5.65
C MET A 157 -17.49 -11.16 5.17
N LEU A 158 -17.06 -9.90 5.28
CA LEU A 158 -15.72 -9.49 4.88
C LEU A 158 -14.64 -10.06 5.80
N GLU A 159 -14.89 -10.10 7.12
CA GLU A 159 -14.01 -10.75 8.10
C GLU A 159 -13.91 -12.26 7.82
N SER A 160 -15.02 -12.92 7.44
CA SER A 160 -15.01 -14.32 7.02
C SER A 160 -14.16 -14.55 5.76
N ILE A 161 -14.29 -13.69 4.73
CA ILE A 161 -13.45 -13.80 3.53
C ILE A 161 -11.98 -13.59 3.91
N CYS A 162 -11.67 -12.62 4.76
CA CYS A 162 -10.30 -12.41 5.24
C CYS A 162 -9.75 -13.64 6.00
N GLY A 163 -10.59 -14.36 6.74
CA GLY A 163 -10.23 -15.53 7.55
C GLY A 163 -10.22 -16.87 6.82
N ASP A 164 -10.75 -16.93 5.61
CA ASP A 164 -10.83 -18.17 4.86
C ASP A 164 -9.50 -18.48 4.14
N ASP A 165 -8.71 -19.37 4.72
CA ASP A 165 -7.43 -19.81 4.16
C ASP A 165 -7.56 -20.67 2.90
N THR A 166 -8.78 -21.04 2.49
CA THR A 166 -9.02 -21.69 1.19
C THR A 166 -9.10 -20.69 0.04
N LEU A 167 -9.34 -19.41 0.33
CA LEU A 167 -9.38 -18.35 -0.66
C LEU A 167 -7.98 -17.80 -0.95
N PRO A 168 -7.70 -17.39 -2.19
CA PRO A 168 -6.39 -16.88 -2.54
C PRO A 168 -6.10 -15.52 -1.89
N ALA A 169 -4.82 -15.26 -1.61
CA ALA A 169 -4.37 -14.08 -0.88
C ALA A 169 -4.82 -12.75 -1.53
N GLY A 170 -4.82 -12.67 -2.87
CA GLY A 170 -5.27 -11.48 -3.58
C GLY A 170 -6.74 -11.14 -3.31
N TYR A 171 -7.63 -12.14 -3.30
CA TYR A 171 -9.04 -11.92 -2.99
C TYR A 171 -9.27 -11.57 -1.52
N ARG A 172 -8.56 -12.24 -0.60
CA ARG A 172 -8.57 -11.90 0.83
C ARG A 172 -8.12 -10.47 1.08
N LYS A 173 -7.08 -10.01 0.37
CA LYS A 173 -6.61 -8.62 0.40
C LYS A 173 -7.66 -7.65 -0.14
N ALA A 174 -8.36 -8.00 -1.22
CA ALA A 174 -9.45 -7.18 -1.75
C ALA A 174 -10.57 -7.00 -0.72
N ALA A 175 -10.97 -8.08 -0.04
CA ALA A 175 -11.94 -8.03 1.04
C ALA A 175 -11.47 -7.18 2.21
N ALA A 176 -10.20 -7.30 2.60
CA ALA A 176 -9.62 -6.50 3.68
C ALA A 176 -9.66 -4.99 3.40
N GLU A 177 -9.47 -4.54 2.15
CA GLU A 177 -9.62 -3.12 1.83
C GLU A 177 -11.06 -2.63 1.89
N VAL A 178 -12.02 -3.47 1.49
CA VAL A 178 -13.45 -3.12 1.65
C VAL A 178 -13.81 -3.09 3.13
N LEU A 179 -13.30 -4.04 3.92
CA LEU A 179 -13.47 -4.12 5.37
C LEU A 179 -12.94 -2.87 6.08
N ALA A 180 -11.82 -2.30 5.61
CA ALA A 180 -11.29 -1.04 6.13
C ALA A 180 -12.33 0.10 6.05
N GLY A 181 -13.16 0.14 5.01
CA GLY A 181 -14.28 1.08 4.89
C GLY A 181 -15.35 0.85 5.96
N TYR A 182 -15.70 -0.42 6.24
CA TYR A 182 -16.64 -0.79 7.31
C TYR A 182 -16.09 -0.54 8.72
N TYR A 183 -14.77 -0.38 8.86
CA TYR A 183 -14.16 0.07 10.11
C TYR A 183 -14.26 1.59 10.32
N LEU A 184 -14.50 2.36 9.26
CA LEU A 184 -14.65 3.82 9.33
C LEU A 184 -16.10 4.27 9.27
N PHE A 185 -17.00 3.45 8.69
CA PHE A 185 -18.39 3.80 8.47
C PHE A 185 -19.34 2.60 8.62
N PRO A 186 -20.62 2.82 8.99
CA PRO A 186 -21.17 4.09 9.49
C PRO A 186 -20.61 4.46 10.87
N GLU A 187 -20.74 5.73 11.25
CA GLU A 187 -20.19 6.27 12.52
C GLU A 187 -20.65 5.49 13.76
N THR A 188 -21.88 4.97 13.74
CA THR A 188 -22.46 4.18 14.84
C THR A 188 -21.72 2.87 15.13
N THR A 189 -20.96 2.35 14.16
CA THR A 189 -20.18 1.11 14.27
C THR A 189 -18.70 1.30 13.94
N ALA A 190 -18.26 2.55 13.72
CA ALA A 190 -16.90 2.87 13.37
C ALA A 190 -15.94 2.55 14.53
N LEU A 191 -14.73 2.11 14.19
CA LEU A 191 -13.66 1.88 15.14
C LEU A 191 -12.89 3.17 15.40
N SER A 192 -12.58 3.42 16.67
CA SER A 192 -11.67 4.50 17.07
C SER A 192 -10.24 4.24 16.59
N LYS A 193 -9.42 5.30 16.53
CA LYS A 193 -7.98 5.20 16.24
C LYS A 193 -7.29 4.15 17.12
N ALA A 194 -7.53 4.16 18.43
CA ALA A 194 -6.90 3.21 19.37
C ALA A 194 -7.29 1.75 19.09
N GLN A 195 -8.56 1.49 18.74
CA GLN A 195 -9.02 0.15 18.36
C GLN A 195 -8.38 -0.32 17.06
N LEU A 196 -8.23 0.58 16.07
CA LEU A 196 -7.53 0.28 14.82
C LEU A 196 -6.04 0.00 15.04
N GLU A 197 -5.39 0.75 15.92
CA GLU A 197 -3.99 0.49 16.29
C GLU A 197 -3.82 -0.87 16.95
N GLU A 198 -4.66 -1.21 17.93
CA GLU A 198 -4.62 -2.51 18.59
C GLU A 198 -4.84 -3.65 17.59
N LYS A 199 -5.85 -3.52 16.72
CA LYS A 199 -6.16 -4.52 15.71
C LYS A 199 -5.04 -4.67 14.69
N ALA A 200 -4.52 -3.58 14.14
CA ALA A 200 -3.40 -3.61 13.20
C ALA A 200 -2.13 -4.22 13.83
N LEU A 201 -1.92 -4.07 15.13
CA LEU A 201 -0.76 -4.61 15.84
C LEU A 201 -0.90 -6.09 16.20
N LYS A 202 -2.08 -6.53 16.68
CA LYS A 202 -2.23 -7.79 17.42
C LYS A 202 -3.19 -8.80 16.82
N ASP A 203 -4.03 -8.43 15.85
CA ASP A 203 -5.02 -9.36 15.31
C ASP A 203 -4.30 -10.60 14.72
N ALA A 204 -4.83 -11.79 14.96
CA ALA A 204 -4.20 -13.03 14.52
C ALA A 204 -4.16 -13.12 12.99
N ASN A 205 -5.18 -12.58 12.33
CA ASN A 205 -5.31 -12.63 10.88
C ASN A 205 -4.56 -11.47 10.19
N PRO A 206 -3.56 -11.73 9.33
CA PRO A 206 -2.83 -10.68 8.60
C PRO A 206 -3.74 -9.78 7.74
N PHE A 207 -4.80 -10.31 7.15
CA PHE A 207 -5.72 -9.53 6.33
C PHE A 207 -6.59 -8.60 7.18
N VAL A 208 -6.95 -9.02 8.40
CA VAL A 208 -7.64 -8.14 9.36
C VAL A 208 -6.69 -7.08 9.91
N ARG A 209 -5.42 -7.42 10.17
CA ARG A 209 -4.38 -6.41 10.48
C ARG A 209 -4.22 -5.42 9.35
N TYR A 210 -4.21 -5.88 8.10
CA TYR A 210 -4.12 -5.03 6.91
C TYR A 210 -5.35 -4.12 6.78
N ALA A 211 -6.57 -4.63 6.96
CA ALA A 211 -7.79 -3.83 6.95
C ALA A 211 -7.74 -2.70 8.01
N ALA A 212 -7.33 -3.04 9.23
CA ALA A 212 -7.19 -2.08 10.32
C ALA A 212 -6.08 -1.04 10.04
N ALA A 213 -4.93 -1.49 9.52
CA ALA A 213 -3.84 -0.61 9.11
C ALA A 213 -4.26 0.35 7.99
N TYR A 214 -5.00 -0.14 7.00
CA TYR A 214 -5.51 0.66 5.88
C TYR A 214 -6.49 1.72 6.37
N ALA A 215 -7.41 1.37 7.26
CA ALA A 215 -8.31 2.32 7.90
C ALA A 215 -7.53 3.35 8.77
N LEU A 216 -6.54 2.88 9.55
CA LEU A 216 -5.73 3.68 10.45
C LEU A 216 -5.01 4.82 9.75
N VAL A 217 -4.57 4.64 8.49
CA VAL A 217 -3.93 5.71 7.70
C VAL A 217 -4.78 6.99 7.68
N ASN A 218 -6.11 6.90 7.64
CA ASN A 218 -7.01 8.07 7.63
C ASN A 218 -6.93 8.92 8.91
N PHE A 219 -6.56 8.33 10.04
CA PHE A 219 -6.30 9.07 11.27
C PHE A 219 -4.84 9.57 11.33
N LEU A 220 -3.91 8.77 10.83
CA LEU A 220 -2.48 9.10 10.88
C LEU A 220 -2.10 10.24 9.95
N VAL A 221 -2.81 10.46 8.85
CA VAL A 221 -2.56 11.60 7.96
C VAL A 221 -2.89 12.94 8.60
N GLU A 222 -3.57 12.99 9.74
CA GLU A 222 -3.77 14.24 10.50
C GLU A 222 -2.55 14.58 11.40
N GLU A 223 -1.69 13.60 11.69
CA GLU A 223 -0.50 13.78 12.51
C GLU A 223 0.59 14.57 11.76
N SER A 224 1.45 15.26 12.52
CA SER A 224 2.60 15.95 11.91
C SER A 224 3.62 14.95 11.32
N ALA A 225 4.36 15.37 10.28
CA ALA A 225 5.42 14.55 9.69
C ALA A 225 6.51 14.17 10.73
N ASP A 226 6.80 15.05 11.68
CA ASP A 226 7.74 14.80 12.78
C ASP A 226 7.23 13.69 13.72
N THR A 227 5.96 13.75 14.11
CA THR A 227 5.30 12.73 14.94
C THR A 227 5.37 11.36 14.25
N LEU A 228 5.00 11.31 12.97
CA LEU A 228 5.01 10.08 12.18
C LEU A 228 6.43 9.52 12.01
N TYR A 229 7.41 10.38 11.71
CA TYR A 229 8.81 9.98 11.58
C TYR A 229 9.35 9.38 12.89
N LYS A 230 9.17 10.06 14.02
CA LYS A 230 9.59 9.57 15.34
C LYS A 230 8.98 8.21 15.66
N LYS A 231 7.70 8.03 15.32
CA LYS A 231 7.00 6.75 15.51
C LYS A 231 7.59 5.65 14.62
N VAL A 232 7.83 5.90 13.33
CA VAL A 232 8.50 4.95 12.43
C VAL A 232 9.87 4.53 12.98
N VAL A 233 10.71 5.49 13.38
CA VAL A 233 12.03 5.21 13.96
C VAL A 233 11.91 4.38 15.24
N SER A 234 10.95 4.70 16.11
CA SER A 234 10.73 3.94 17.35
C SER A 234 10.39 2.47 17.10
N MET A 235 9.64 2.18 16.03
CA MET A 235 9.24 0.83 15.66
C MET A 235 10.39 0.01 15.07
N PHE A 236 11.36 0.64 14.39
CA PHE A 236 12.53 -0.05 13.86
C PHE A 236 13.31 -0.81 14.95
N LEU A 237 13.36 -0.23 16.16
CA LEU A 237 14.04 -0.83 17.32
C LEU A 237 13.14 -1.74 18.16
N ALA A 238 11.83 -1.76 17.91
CA ALA A 238 10.85 -2.48 18.71
C ALA A 238 10.55 -3.88 18.11
N PRO A 239 10.74 -4.97 18.87
CA PRO A 239 10.35 -6.31 18.43
C PRO A 239 8.82 -6.46 18.43
N GLY A 240 8.29 -7.37 17.61
CA GLY A 240 6.88 -7.79 17.66
C GLY A 240 5.88 -6.80 17.06
N VAL A 241 6.32 -5.71 16.43
CA VAL A 241 5.43 -4.82 15.68
C VAL A 241 5.12 -5.44 14.31
N SER A 242 3.84 -5.63 14.02
CA SER A 242 3.36 -6.21 12.76
C SER A 242 3.78 -5.40 11.52
N ALA A 243 3.90 -6.07 10.38
CA ALA A 243 4.24 -5.42 9.11
C ALA A 243 3.17 -4.42 8.68
N GLU A 244 1.90 -4.73 8.93
CA GLU A 244 0.76 -3.89 8.55
C GLU A 244 0.73 -2.59 9.36
N TYR A 245 1.00 -2.65 10.67
CA TYR A 245 1.11 -1.46 11.52
C TYR A 245 2.29 -0.57 11.09
N ARG A 246 3.45 -1.16 10.80
CA ARG A 246 4.61 -0.44 10.24
C ARG A 246 4.27 0.24 8.92
N TRP A 247 3.59 -0.48 8.03
CA TRP A 247 3.15 0.01 6.73
C TRP A 247 2.20 1.21 6.86
N ALA A 248 1.24 1.21 7.78
CA ALA A 248 0.30 2.32 7.96
C ALA A 248 1.03 3.64 8.28
N TYR A 249 2.00 3.60 9.18
CA TYR A 249 2.80 4.77 9.55
C TYR A 249 3.75 5.21 8.43
N ALA A 250 4.39 4.27 7.74
CA ALA A 250 5.22 4.57 6.57
C ALA A 250 4.40 5.23 5.45
N ARG A 251 3.18 4.73 5.20
CA ARG A 251 2.25 5.27 4.20
C ARG A 251 1.82 6.68 4.55
N ALA A 252 1.39 6.92 5.80
CA ALA A 252 0.99 8.24 6.26
C ALA A 252 2.15 9.26 6.20
N LEU A 253 3.35 8.85 6.60
CA LEU A 253 4.55 9.69 6.52
C LEU A 253 4.88 10.06 5.08
N GLY A 254 4.83 9.08 4.16
CA GLY A 254 5.06 9.31 2.74
C GLY A 254 4.04 10.26 2.10
N LEU A 255 2.77 10.18 2.50
CA LEU A 255 1.74 11.13 2.09
C LEU A 255 2.05 12.56 2.56
N LYS A 256 2.51 12.73 3.81
CA LYS A 256 2.92 14.05 4.33
C LYS A 256 4.13 14.62 3.59
N TRP A 257 5.11 13.79 3.27
CA TRP A 257 6.29 14.24 2.54
C TRP A 257 5.96 14.58 1.08
N GLY A 258 5.13 13.78 0.42
CA GLY A 258 4.70 14.03 -0.96
C GLY A 258 3.83 15.27 -1.14
N ALA A 259 3.08 15.68 -0.10
CA ALA A 259 2.27 16.91 -0.14
C ALA A 259 3.10 18.21 -0.19
N GLY A 260 4.40 18.14 0.14
CA GLY A 260 5.32 19.28 0.09
C GLY A 260 6.21 19.34 -1.15
N LEU A 261 6.02 18.44 -2.11
CA LEU A 261 6.72 18.39 -3.40
C LEU A 261 5.93 19.10 -4.50
#